data_AF-A0A383W5M7-F1
#
_entry.id   AF-A0A383W5M7-F1
#
_cell.length_a   1.000
_cell.length_b   1.000
_cell.length_c   1.000
_cell.angle_alpha   90.00
_cell.angle_beta   90.00
_cell.angle_gamma   90.00
#
_symmetry.space_group_name_H-M   'P 1'
#
loop_
_entity.id
_entity.type
_entity.pdbx_description
1 polymer ?
#
loop_
_entity_poly.entity_id
_entity_poly.type
_entity_poly.pdbx_seq_one_letter_code
_entity_poly.pdbx_strand_id
1 'polypeptide(L)'
;MTLPQYTVPAVAEYLTGAVDAAGMRGCLCFGHSAGGAFAIIASSRSPGLFSAIVSFEAVAASPASHAFMREARDSGAIATAGPSLAAMALRRRALFASSADALARLSQKPPLAGMHPEAARLFVQHGTRPVRRQQQQQPETFIPSEQSHWHEQQQQVELQVQQQQQQQVEQQVELVCAPSVEAAYYRALDPPPAVPLAGSSCPLLMLVAGSPGSSAASFKTHAAVRQWLLTHTARRGQHAVAGASSATPSSSSSNTSSSGSSTDAGSSLHAVLAVLNAELAASLPSARLVEVPGVSHFGPLEQPRLIADIAAAFFRQQQQRPRL
;
A
#
# COMPACT_ATOMS: atom_id res chain seq x y z
N MET A 1 -0.69 23.54 14.94
CA MET A 1 0.38 22.93 14.12
C MET A 1 -0.31 22.24 12.94
N THR A 2 -0.22 22.81 11.74
CA THR A 2 -0.79 22.24 10.53
C THR A 2 -0.10 20.92 10.23
N LEU A 3 -0.86 19.86 9.94
CA LEU A 3 -0.30 18.58 9.48
C LEU A 3 0.60 18.85 8.25
N PRO A 4 1.77 18.19 8.14
CA PRO A 4 2.59 18.31 6.93
C PRO A 4 1.72 17.97 5.72
N GLN A 5 1.81 18.80 4.68
CA GLN A 5 1.07 18.54 3.45
C GLN A 5 1.66 17.29 2.78
N TYR A 6 0.96 16.17 2.87
CA TYR A 6 1.32 14.90 2.23
C TYR A 6 1.09 14.96 0.71
N THR A 7 1.66 15.94 0.01
CA THR A 7 1.55 16.03 -1.45
C THR A 7 2.67 15.23 -2.11
N VAL A 8 2.40 14.69 -3.30
CA VAL A 8 3.41 13.97 -4.08
C VAL A 8 4.68 14.82 -4.33
N PRO A 9 4.58 16.13 -4.69
CA PRO A 9 5.75 16.99 -4.79
C PRO A 9 6.57 17.09 -3.51
N ALA A 10 5.93 17.26 -2.35
CA ALA A 10 6.62 17.41 -1.07
C ALA A 10 7.32 16.11 -0.66
N VAL A 11 6.70 14.96 -0.91
CA VAL A 11 7.31 13.65 -0.62
C VAL A 11 8.49 13.37 -1.54
N ALA A 12 8.41 13.73 -2.82
CA ALA A 12 9.54 13.59 -3.76
C ALA A 12 10.72 14.51 -3.40
N GLU A 13 10.43 15.73 -2.93
CA GLU A 13 11.44 16.66 -2.42
C GLU A 13 12.10 16.13 -1.15
N TYR A 14 11.30 15.62 -0.21
CA TYR A 14 11.81 14.98 1.01
C TYR A 14 12.71 13.78 0.68
N LEU A 15 12.30 12.91 -0.25
CA LEU A 15 13.13 11.79 -0.72
C LEU A 15 14.47 12.28 -1.28
N THR A 16 14.45 13.31 -2.12
CA THR A 16 15.67 13.88 -2.72
C THR A 16 16.60 14.41 -1.63
N GLY A 17 16.08 15.22 -0.70
CA GLY A 17 16.86 15.77 0.40
C GLY A 17 17.42 14.70 1.34
N ALA A 18 16.66 13.64 1.65
CA ALA A 18 17.12 12.54 2.48
C ALA A 18 18.25 11.74 1.83
N VAL A 19 18.15 11.49 0.52
CA VAL A 19 19.16 10.77 -0.26
C VAL A 19 20.45 11.60 -0.39
N ASP A 20 20.34 12.90 -0.67
CA ASP A 20 21.48 13.81 -0.71
C ASP A 20 22.15 13.96 0.67
N ALA A 21 21.36 14.10 1.74
CA ALA A 21 21.88 14.20 3.11
C ALA A 21 22.61 12.93 3.57
N ALA A 22 22.22 11.77 3.04
CA ALA A 22 22.92 10.51 3.25
C ALA A 22 24.19 10.35 2.38
N GLY A 23 24.52 11.33 1.53
CA GLY A 23 25.65 11.27 0.60
C GLY A 23 25.47 10.24 -0.52
N MET A 24 24.23 9.81 -0.79
CA MET A 24 23.93 8.72 -1.72
C MET A 24 23.53 9.29 -3.09
N ARG A 25 24.49 9.61 -3.97
CA ARG A 25 24.17 9.93 -5.38
C ARG A 25 24.49 8.77 -6.32
N GLY A 26 23.73 8.67 -7.41
CA GLY A 26 23.86 7.58 -8.38
C GLY A 26 23.52 6.21 -7.77
N CYS A 27 22.70 6.15 -6.72
CA CYS A 27 22.33 4.90 -6.09
C CYS A 27 21.30 4.12 -6.93
N LEU A 28 21.17 2.83 -6.64
CA LEU A 28 20.15 1.97 -7.25
C LEU A 28 18.86 2.13 -6.45
N CYS A 29 17.74 2.37 -7.14
CA CYS A 29 16.46 2.59 -6.47
C CYS A 29 15.47 1.46 -6.78
N PHE A 30 14.89 0.87 -5.74
CA PHE A 30 13.72 0.02 -5.86
C PHE A 30 12.52 0.72 -5.21
N GLY A 31 11.43 0.89 -5.95
CA GLY A 31 10.22 1.55 -5.48
C GLY A 31 8.97 0.71 -5.73
N HIS A 32 8.21 0.40 -4.68
CA HIS A 32 6.89 -0.25 -4.79
C HIS A 32 5.78 0.79 -4.75
N SER A 33 4.75 0.64 -5.59
CA SER A 33 3.53 1.45 -5.51
C SER A 33 3.84 2.96 -5.55
N ALA A 34 3.42 3.72 -4.54
CA ALA A 34 3.75 5.14 -4.39
C ALA A 34 5.27 5.41 -4.40
N GLY A 35 6.09 4.51 -3.82
CA GLY A 35 7.54 4.62 -3.83
C GLY A 35 8.15 4.61 -5.23
N GLY A 36 7.55 3.88 -6.17
CA GLY A 36 7.95 3.92 -7.58
C GLY A 36 7.69 5.29 -8.22
N ALA A 37 6.53 5.89 -7.95
CA ALA A 37 6.19 7.23 -8.42
C ALA A 37 7.12 8.29 -7.84
N PHE A 38 7.41 8.23 -6.53
CA PHE A 38 8.33 9.14 -5.87
C PHE A 38 9.74 9.04 -6.45
N ALA A 39 10.23 7.83 -6.74
CA ALA A 39 11.54 7.62 -7.35
C ALA A 39 11.64 8.26 -8.74
N ILE A 40 10.63 8.05 -9.59
CA ILE A 40 10.58 8.61 -10.95
C ILE A 40 10.54 10.14 -10.89
N ILE A 41 9.68 10.71 -10.04
CA ILE A 41 9.55 12.17 -9.88
C ILE A 41 10.84 12.77 -9.30
N ALA A 42 11.42 12.16 -8.27
CA ALA A 42 12.68 12.62 -7.70
C ALA A 42 13.81 12.60 -8.73
N SER A 43 13.94 11.52 -9.52
CA SER A 43 14.95 11.43 -10.58
C SER A 43 14.76 12.46 -11.69
N SER A 44 13.51 12.84 -12.01
CA SER A 44 13.23 13.88 -12.99
C SER A 44 13.64 15.28 -12.52
N ARG A 45 13.60 15.52 -11.21
CA ARG A 45 13.94 16.81 -10.58
C ARG A 45 15.42 16.91 -10.20
N SER A 46 16.05 15.79 -9.88
CA SER A 46 17.47 15.69 -9.54
C SER A 46 18.14 14.64 -10.43
N PRO A 47 18.51 15.01 -11.68
CA PRO A 47 19.25 14.11 -12.56
C PRO A 47 20.51 13.55 -11.88
N GLY A 48 20.73 12.25 -12.04
CA GLY A 48 21.85 11.54 -11.39
C GLY A 48 21.61 11.20 -9.91
N LEU A 49 20.42 11.47 -9.35
CA LEU A 49 20.05 10.96 -8.03
C LEU A 49 20.12 9.43 -8.01
N PHE A 50 19.55 8.79 -9.03
CA PHE A 50 19.60 7.35 -9.22
C PHE A 50 20.34 6.97 -10.50
N SER A 51 21.13 5.90 -10.44
CA SER A 51 21.79 5.31 -11.62
C SER A 51 20.87 4.32 -12.36
N ALA A 52 19.89 3.74 -11.65
CA ALA A 52 18.85 2.89 -12.22
C ALA A 52 17.67 2.81 -11.24
N ILE A 53 16.47 2.65 -11.79
CA ILE A 53 15.24 2.50 -11.02
C ILE A 53 14.56 1.17 -11.40
N VAL A 54 14.10 0.42 -10.41
CA VAL A 54 13.13 -0.67 -10.55
C VAL A 54 11.86 -0.23 -9.83
N SER A 55 10.73 -0.17 -10.54
CA SER A 55 9.44 0.18 -9.95
C SER A 55 8.44 -0.96 -10.07
N PHE A 56 7.87 -1.44 -8.96
CA PHE A 56 6.80 -2.44 -8.98
C PHE A 56 5.44 -1.78 -8.84
N GLU A 57 4.63 -1.83 -9.91
CA GLU A 57 3.30 -1.23 -10.07
C GLU A 57 3.22 0.19 -9.50
N ALA A 58 4.00 1.11 -10.07
CA ALA A 58 4.06 2.48 -9.60
C ALA A 58 2.68 3.14 -9.63
N VAL A 59 2.33 3.89 -8.57
CA VAL A 59 1.12 4.74 -8.57
C VAL A 59 1.45 6.02 -9.34
N ALA A 60 1.54 5.90 -10.66
CA ALA A 60 2.00 6.94 -11.58
C ALA A 60 1.23 6.86 -12.90
N ALA A 61 1.11 8.00 -13.58
CA ALA A 61 0.46 8.10 -14.89
C ALA A 61 1.23 9.02 -15.82
N SER A 62 1.09 8.86 -17.14
CA SER A 62 1.49 9.89 -18.08
C SER A 62 0.67 11.18 -17.85
N PRO A 63 1.16 12.36 -18.29
CA PRO A 63 0.42 13.61 -18.17
C PRO A 63 -0.99 13.55 -18.78
N ALA A 64 -1.13 12.84 -19.92
CA ALA A 64 -2.42 12.63 -20.56
C ALA A 64 -3.35 11.77 -19.69
N SER A 65 -2.87 10.62 -19.21
CA SER A 65 -3.67 9.71 -18.37
C SER A 65 -4.09 10.35 -17.05
N HIS A 66 -3.20 11.15 -16.45
CA HIS A 66 -3.52 11.92 -15.26
C HIS A 66 -4.65 12.93 -15.53
N ALA A 67 -4.54 13.73 -16.58
CA ALA A 67 -5.55 14.73 -16.94
C ALA A 67 -6.92 14.08 -17.18
N PHE A 68 -6.95 12.98 -17.93
CA PHE A 68 -8.17 12.22 -18.17
C PHE A 68 -8.80 11.69 -16.87
N MET A 69 -8.01 11.03 -16.00
CA MET A 69 -8.53 10.48 -14.76
C MET A 69 -9.05 11.56 -13.80
N ARG A 70 -8.38 12.72 -13.77
CA ARG A 70 -8.83 13.88 -12.99
C ARG A 70 -10.19 14.37 -13.49
N GLU A 71 -10.32 14.62 -14.79
CA GLU A 71 -11.59 15.06 -15.40
C GLU A 71 -12.71 14.03 -15.22
N ALA A 72 -12.41 12.74 -15.42
CA ALA A 72 -13.37 11.66 -15.29
C ALA A 72 -13.84 11.47 -13.84
N ARG A 73 -12.97 11.74 -12.85
CA ARG A 73 -13.34 11.76 -11.43
C ARG A 73 -14.20 12.96 -11.09
N ASP A 74 -13.79 14.16 -11.52
CA ASP A 74 -14.50 15.41 -11.25
C ASP A 74 -15.91 15.41 -11.87
N SER A 75 -16.08 14.77 -13.03
CA SER A 75 -17.36 14.60 -13.73
C SER A 75 -18.18 13.39 -13.29
N GLY A 76 -17.63 12.49 -12.47
CA GLY A 76 -18.27 11.23 -12.08
C GLY A 76 -18.34 10.15 -13.17
N ALA A 77 -17.67 10.36 -14.32
CA ALA A 77 -17.65 9.43 -15.45
C ALA A 77 -16.94 8.09 -15.13
N ILE A 78 -16.04 8.08 -14.15
CA ILE A 78 -15.44 6.86 -13.59
C ILE A 78 -15.95 6.69 -12.16
N ALA A 79 -16.87 5.74 -11.95
CA ALA A 79 -17.35 5.39 -10.63
C ALA A 79 -16.28 4.60 -9.87
N THR A 80 -15.93 5.03 -8.65
CA THR A 80 -15.16 4.18 -7.72
C THR A 80 -16.08 3.08 -7.19
N ALA A 81 -15.78 1.83 -7.50
CA ALA A 81 -16.50 0.70 -6.90
C ALA A 81 -16.17 0.64 -5.40
N GLY A 82 -17.07 1.15 -4.56
CA GLY A 82 -16.94 1.12 -3.10
C GLY A 82 -16.31 2.38 -2.48
N PRO A 83 -16.09 2.38 -1.14
CA PRO A 83 -15.48 3.51 -0.43
C PRO A 83 -14.05 3.75 -0.92
N SER A 84 -13.64 5.03 -0.98
CA SER A 84 -12.27 5.37 -1.35
C SER A 84 -11.24 4.71 -0.43
N LEU A 85 -10.03 4.45 -0.92
CA LEU A 85 -8.94 3.90 -0.11
C LEU A 85 -8.70 4.73 1.16
N ALA A 86 -8.82 6.05 1.05
CA ALA A 86 -8.73 6.96 2.19
C ALA A 86 -9.82 6.71 3.23
N ALA A 87 -11.07 6.49 2.80
CA ALA A 87 -12.17 6.15 3.70
C ALA A 87 -11.98 4.76 4.34
N MET A 88 -11.42 3.79 3.60
CA MET A 88 -11.09 2.48 4.16
C MET A 88 -9.94 2.54 5.17
N ALA A 89 -8.91 3.34 4.90
CA ALA A 89 -7.76 3.53 5.81
C ALA A 89 -8.23 4.04 7.17
N LEU A 90 -9.13 5.03 7.20
CA LEU A 90 -9.69 5.58 8.45
C LEU A 90 -10.46 4.56 9.30
N ARG A 91 -10.89 3.43 8.72
CA ARG A 91 -11.58 2.35 9.44
C ARG A 91 -10.62 1.31 10.01
N ARG A 92 -9.33 1.41 9.71
CA ARG A 92 -8.34 0.43 10.16
C ARG A 92 -8.08 0.56 11.65
N ARG A 93 -8.01 -0.60 12.31
CA ARG A 93 -7.55 -0.69 13.69
C ARG A 93 -6.05 -0.38 13.72
N ALA A 94 -5.66 0.58 14.56
CA ALA A 94 -4.25 0.92 14.79
C ALA A 94 -3.68 0.32 16.07
N LEU A 95 -4.53 -0.04 17.05
CA LEU A 95 -4.12 -0.52 18.36
C LEU A 95 -4.35 -2.03 18.51
N PHE A 96 -3.37 -2.73 19.09
CA PHE A 96 -3.37 -4.17 19.31
C PHE A 96 -2.92 -4.50 20.73
N ALA A 97 -3.32 -5.67 21.23
CA ALA A 97 -2.96 -6.09 22.59
C ALA A 97 -1.45 -6.34 22.75
N SER A 98 -0.82 -6.85 21.68
CA SER A 98 0.62 -7.11 21.59
C SER A 98 1.04 -7.20 20.13
N SER A 99 2.34 -7.24 19.84
CA SER A 99 2.85 -7.52 18.49
C SER A 99 2.38 -8.89 17.95
N ALA A 100 2.25 -9.90 18.82
CA ALA A 100 1.73 -11.20 18.42
C ALA A 100 0.25 -11.13 18.00
N ASP A 101 -0.58 -10.39 18.75
CA ASP A 101 -1.98 -10.13 18.39
C ASP A 101 -2.10 -9.33 17.09
N ALA A 102 -1.22 -8.33 16.89
CA ALA A 102 -1.16 -7.57 15.64
C ALA A 102 -0.86 -8.50 14.45
N LEU A 103 0.16 -9.34 14.56
CA LEU A 103 0.54 -10.29 13.50
C LEU A 103 -0.58 -11.27 13.17
N ALA A 104 -1.18 -11.89 14.18
CA ALA A 104 -2.26 -12.85 14.01
C ALA A 104 -3.47 -12.23 13.28
N ARG A 105 -3.86 -11.00 13.65
CA ARG A 105 -5.02 -10.33 13.06
C ARG A 105 -4.76 -9.78 11.67
N LEU A 106 -3.60 -9.16 11.48
CA LEU A 106 -3.24 -8.51 10.21
C LEU A 106 -3.03 -9.56 9.12
N SER A 107 -2.34 -10.66 9.42
CA SER A 107 -2.03 -11.73 8.46
C SER A 107 -3.25 -12.58 8.06
N GLN A 108 -4.43 -12.33 8.63
CA GLN A 108 -5.68 -13.03 8.26
C GLN A 108 -6.52 -12.25 7.24
N LYS A 109 -6.18 -10.98 6.96
CA LYS A 109 -7.00 -10.10 6.12
C LYS A 109 -6.22 -9.59 4.91
N PRO A 110 -6.84 -9.53 3.71
CA PRO A 110 -6.24 -8.85 2.58
C PRO A 110 -5.91 -7.38 2.91
N PRO A 111 -4.80 -6.82 2.38
CA PRO A 111 -3.82 -7.48 1.50
C PRO A 111 -2.75 -8.30 2.24
N LEU A 112 -2.64 -8.14 3.56
CA LEU A 112 -1.54 -8.71 4.36
C LEU A 112 -1.59 -10.24 4.43
N ALA A 113 -2.77 -10.85 4.24
CA ALA A 113 -2.93 -12.31 4.20
C ALA A 113 -2.17 -13.02 3.07
N GLY A 114 -1.84 -12.31 1.98
CA GLY A 114 -1.05 -12.86 0.88
C GLY A 114 0.46 -12.76 1.08
N MET A 115 0.93 -12.04 2.10
CA MET A 115 2.36 -11.78 2.29
C MET A 115 3.14 -13.03 2.68
N HIS A 116 4.40 -13.07 2.25
CA HIS A 116 5.37 -14.01 2.77
C HIS A 116 5.42 -13.91 4.31
N PRO A 117 5.45 -15.03 5.06
CA PRO A 117 5.37 -15.01 6.53
C PRO A 117 6.42 -14.09 7.19
N GLU A 118 7.63 -14.10 6.65
CA GLU A 118 8.71 -13.22 7.13
C GLU A 118 8.43 -11.73 6.85
N ALA A 119 7.82 -11.40 5.71
CA ALA A 119 7.46 -10.02 5.39
C ALA A 119 6.35 -9.52 6.33
N ALA A 120 5.35 -10.36 6.63
CA ALA A 120 4.31 -10.03 7.61
C ALA A 120 4.88 -9.84 9.02
N ARG A 121 5.82 -10.71 9.43
CA ARG A 121 6.54 -10.60 10.72
C ARG A 121 7.32 -9.30 10.81
N LEU A 122 8.10 -8.96 9.79
CA LEU A 122 8.88 -7.72 9.73
C LEU A 122 7.99 -6.48 9.66
N PHE A 123 6.87 -6.55 8.94
CA PHE A 123 5.88 -5.47 8.89
C PHE A 123 5.37 -5.14 10.28
N VAL A 124 5.04 -6.14 11.11
CA VAL A 124 4.60 -5.88 12.48
C VAL A 124 5.75 -5.43 13.38
N GLN A 125 6.91 -6.08 13.27
CA GLN A 125 8.09 -5.76 14.07
C GLN A 125 8.52 -4.30 13.91
N HIS A 126 8.53 -3.79 12.68
CA HIS A 126 8.99 -2.43 12.38
C HIS A 126 7.86 -1.41 12.20
N GLY A 127 6.65 -1.88 11.90
CA GLY A 127 5.46 -1.05 11.70
C GLY A 127 4.65 -0.80 12.96
N THR A 128 5.06 -1.33 14.12
CA THR A 128 4.41 -1.08 15.40
C THR A 128 5.35 -0.44 16.42
N ARG A 129 4.78 0.30 17.38
CA ARG A 129 5.50 0.87 18.53
C ARG A 129 4.73 0.58 19.82
N PRO A 130 5.40 0.40 20.97
CA PRO A 130 4.73 0.26 22.25
C PRO A 130 3.94 1.53 22.63
N VAL A 131 2.78 1.34 23.25
CA VAL A 131 1.97 2.40 23.86
C VAL A 131 1.46 1.94 25.22
N ARG A 132 1.42 2.85 26.21
CA ARG A 132 0.85 2.53 27.52
C ARG A 132 -0.67 2.52 27.42
N ARG A 133 -1.30 1.49 27.97
CA ARG A 133 -2.73 1.47 28.21
C ARG A 133 -3.04 2.64 29.15
N GLN A 134 -3.81 3.64 28.70
CA GLN A 134 -4.35 4.61 29.64
C GLN A 134 -5.27 3.83 30.60
N GLN A 135 -4.87 3.70 31.85
CA GLN A 135 -5.80 3.27 32.88
C GLN A 135 -6.90 4.33 32.93
N GLN A 136 -8.12 3.97 32.53
CA GLN A 136 -9.29 4.70 32.97
C GLN A 136 -9.25 4.62 34.50
N GLN A 137 -8.86 5.71 35.15
CA GLN A 137 -9.00 5.85 36.60
C GLN A 137 -10.49 5.67 36.90
N GLN A 138 -10.87 4.52 37.45
CA GLN A 138 -12.10 4.46 38.20
C GLN A 138 -11.86 5.27 39.49
N PRO A 139 -12.81 6.11 39.92
CA PRO A 139 -12.70 6.75 41.21
C PRO A 139 -12.80 5.66 42.29
N GLU A 140 -11.66 5.28 42.86
CA GLU A 140 -11.63 4.40 44.03
C GLU A 140 -12.30 5.13 45.19
N THR A 141 -13.51 4.71 45.55
CA THR A 141 -14.11 5.04 46.83
C THR A 141 -13.30 4.35 47.93
N PHE A 142 -12.41 5.12 48.54
CA PHE A 142 -11.71 4.75 49.76
C PHE A 142 -12.69 4.69 50.95
N ILE A 143 -12.85 3.51 51.55
CA ILE A 143 -13.54 3.33 52.84
C ILE A 143 -12.49 2.83 53.83
N PRO A 144 -12.10 3.62 54.85
CA PRO A 144 -11.17 3.16 55.87
C PRO A 144 -11.90 2.33 56.94
N SER A 145 -11.34 1.17 57.31
CA SER A 145 -11.61 0.55 58.61
C SER A 145 -10.32 0.06 59.24
N GLU A 146 -10.15 0.41 60.51
CA GLU A 146 -9.01 0.13 61.38
C GLU A 146 -8.68 -1.36 61.51
N GLN A 147 -7.40 -1.72 61.47
CA GLN A 147 -6.76 -2.69 62.37
C GLN A 147 -5.25 -2.81 62.10
N SER A 148 -4.46 -2.22 63.01
CA SER A 148 -3.01 -2.21 63.00
C SER A 148 -2.45 -3.55 63.48
N HIS A 149 -1.93 -4.33 62.53
CA HIS A 149 -0.86 -5.34 62.63
C HIS A 149 -0.76 -6.17 61.33
N TRP A 150 -1.78 -6.11 60.47
CA TRP A 150 -1.79 -6.66 59.12
C TRP A 150 -1.19 -5.73 58.04
N HIS A 151 -0.82 -4.51 58.41
CA HIS A 151 -0.51 -3.43 57.45
C HIS A 151 0.82 -3.65 56.69
N GLU A 152 1.87 -4.17 57.31
CA GLU A 152 3.16 -4.37 56.61
C GLU A 152 3.11 -5.53 55.63
N GLN A 153 2.45 -6.63 55.98
CA GLN A 153 2.30 -7.79 55.10
C GLN A 153 1.35 -7.48 53.94
N GLN A 154 0.27 -6.74 54.19
CA GLN A 154 -0.60 -6.26 53.11
C GLN A 154 0.09 -5.22 52.24
N GLN A 155 0.88 -4.30 52.77
CA GLN A 155 1.67 -3.38 51.96
C GLN A 155 2.71 -4.10 51.10
N GLN A 156 3.36 -5.16 51.60
CA GLN A 156 4.30 -5.94 50.80
C GLN A 156 3.60 -6.74 49.70
N VAL A 157 2.44 -7.32 49.98
CA VAL A 157 1.60 -8.01 48.98
C VAL A 157 1.05 -7.01 47.97
N GLU A 158 0.60 -5.82 48.38
CA GLU A 158 0.16 -4.74 47.49
C GLU A 158 1.30 -4.21 46.64
N LEU A 159 2.50 -4.03 47.19
CA LEU A 159 3.68 -3.63 46.44
C LEU A 159 4.13 -4.72 45.46
N GLN A 160 4.05 -5.99 45.84
CA GLN A 160 4.30 -7.10 44.93
C GLN A 160 3.25 -7.19 43.84
N VAL A 161 1.96 -7.05 44.17
CA VAL A 161 0.86 -7.02 43.20
C VAL A 161 1.00 -5.79 42.29
N GLN A 162 1.38 -4.62 42.81
CA GLN A 162 1.64 -3.43 42.01
C GLN A 162 2.89 -3.57 41.13
N GLN A 163 3.97 -4.17 41.62
CA GLN A 163 5.17 -4.44 40.82
C GLN A 163 4.91 -5.51 39.77
N GLN A 164 4.16 -6.55 40.10
CA GLN A 164 3.77 -7.62 39.20
C GLN A 164 2.73 -7.14 38.19
N GLN A 165 1.81 -6.24 38.57
CA GLN A 165 0.92 -5.51 37.65
C GLN A 165 1.67 -4.48 36.81
N GLN A 166 2.72 -3.82 37.33
CA GLN A 166 3.60 -2.95 36.54
C GLN A 166 4.45 -3.74 35.54
N GLN A 167 4.86 -4.96 35.88
CA GLN A 167 5.51 -5.90 34.97
C GLN A 167 4.53 -6.54 33.98
N GLN A 168 3.26 -6.71 34.37
CA GLN A 168 2.16 -7.20 33.53
C GLN A 168 1.31 -6.10 32.87
N VAL A 169 1.80 -4.85 32.79
CA VAL A 169 1.23 -3.92 31.81
C VAL A 169 1.63 -4.48 30.45
N GLU A 170 0.79 -5.36 29.89
CA GLU A 170 0.87 -5.77 28.50
C GLU A 170 0.95 -4.49 27.69
N GLN A 171 2.15 -4.21 27.19
CA GLN A 171 2.40 -3.02 26.39
C GLN A 171 1.63 -3.25 25.09
N GLN A 172 0.49 -2.58 24.98
CA GLN A 172 -0.22 -2.49 23.72
C GLN A 172 0.73 -1.95 22.66
N VAL A 173 0.48 -2.33 21.42
CA VAL A 173 1.24 -1.80 20.29
C VAL A 173 0.31 -1.04 19.38
N GLU A 174 0.81 0.08 18.86
CA GLU A 174 0.13 0.88 17.85
C GLU A 174 0.89 0.81 16.54
N LEU A 175 0.18 0.79 15.41
CA LEU A 175 0.79 1.04 14.11
C LEU A 175 1.45 2.42 14.08
N VAL A 176 2.70 2.47 13.63
CA VAL A 176 3.45 3.74 13.46
C VAL A 176 2.77 4.62 12.40
N CYS A 177 2.24 4.00 11.34
CA CYS A 177 1.42 4.70 10.36
C CYS A 177 -0.01 4.86 10.89
N ALA A 178 -0.33 6.05 11.39
CA ALA A 178 -1.68 6.35 11.84
C ALA A 178 -2.67 6.28 10.65
N PRO A 179 -3.91 5.77 10.86
CA PRO A 179 -4.96 5.74 9.84
C PRO A 179 -5.20 7.07 9.12
N SER A 180 -5.04 8.18 9.82
CA SER A 180 -5.17 9.53 9.27
C SER A 180 -4.04 9.89 8.29
N VAL A 181 -2.81 9.47 8.58
CA VAL A 181 -1.64 9.65 7.71
C VAL A 181 -1.80 8.82 6.45
N GLU A 182 -2.15 7.55 6.60
CA GLU A 182 -2.43 6.67 5.45
C GLU A 182 -3.55 7.23 4.56
N ALA A 183 -4.65 7.72 5.17
CA ALA A 183 -5.74 8.33 4.43
C ALA A 183 -5.33 9.61 3.69
N ALA A 184 -4.45 10.43 4.27
CA ALA A 184 -3.90 11.61 3.61
C ALA A 184 -3.07 11.22 2.37
N TYR A 185 -2.23 10.19 2.50
CA TYR A 185 -1.46 9.64 1.37
C TYR A 185 -2.36 9.14 0.24
N TYR A 186 -3.40 8.36 0.54
CA TYR A 186 -4.32 7.88 -0.50
C TYR A 186 -5.05 9.02 -1.21
N ARG A 187 -5.41 10.11 -0.52
CA ARG A 187 -6.01 11.28 -1.17
C ARG A 187 -5.03 11.99 -2.10
N ALA A 188 -3.77 12.07 -1.71
CA ALA A 188 -2.74 12.75 -2.49
C ALA A 188 -2.31 11.98 -3.75
N LEU A 189 -2.51 10.67 -3.74
CA LEU A 189 -2.23 9.76 -4.86
C LEU A 189 -3.46 9.49 -5.74
N ASP A 190 -4.58 10.15 -5.47
CA ASP A 190 -5.82 10.02 -6.22
C ASP A 190 -6.16 11.38 -6.86
N PRO A 191 -6.19 11.50 -8.20
CA PRO A 191 -5.78 10.47 -9.16
C PRO A 191 -4.25 10.23 -9.13
N PRO A 192 -3.76 9.10 -9.68
CA PRO A 192 -2.33 8.82 -9.74
C PRO A 192 -1.54 10.00 -10.31
N PRO A 193 -0.43 10.42 -9.68
CA PRO A 193 0.32 11.60 -10.09
C PRO A 193 0.86 11.48 -11.51
N ALA A 194 0.80 12.58 -12.25
CA ALA A 194 1.52 12.72 -13.50
C ALA A 194 3.03 12.69 -13.26
N VAL A 195 3.75 11.84 -13.98
CA VAL A 195 5.22 11.83 -13.98
C VAL A 195 5.76 12.53 -15.23
N PRO A 196 6.87 13.28 -15.13
CA PRO A 196 7.45 13.94 -16.29
C PRO A 196 8.00 12.92 -17.29
N LEU A 197 7.60 13.03 -18.56
CA LEU A 197 8.09 12.17 -19.63
C LEU A 197 9.43 12.66 -20.22
N ALA A 198 9.66 13.97 -20.17
CA ALA A 198 10.90 14.60 -20.58
C ALA A 198 11.90 14.65 -19.41
N GLY A 199 13.15 14.29 -19.65
CA GLY A 199 14.26 14.44 -18.69
C GLY A 199 14.65 13.18 -17.90
N SER A 200 13.87 12.10 -17.96
CA SER A 200 14.27 10.81 -17.39
C SER A 200 15.23 10.06 -18.32
N SER A 201 16.52 10.39 -18.26
CA SER A 201 17.57 9.58 -18.89
C SER A 201 17.97 8.36 -18.06
N CYS A 202 17.47 8.26 -16.81
CA CYS A 202 17.78 7.14 -15.92
C CYS A 202 17.16 5.84 -16.47
N PRO A 203 17.92 4.73 -16.54
CA PRO A 203 17.37 3.43 -16.86
C PRO A 203 16.27 3.03 -15.89
N LEU A 204 15.10 2.66 -16.40
CA LEU A 204 13.93 2.29 -15.61
C LEU A 204 13.43 0.89 -15.99
N LEU A 205 13.24 0.02 -15.00
CA LEU A 205 12.52 -1.24 -15.14
C LEU A 205 11.19 -1.16 -14.39
N MET A 206 10.10 -1.29 -15.11
CA MET A 206 8.74 -1.31 -14.58
C MET A 206 8.26 -2.74 -14.48
N LEU A 207 8.03 -3.21 -13.25
CA LEU A 207 7.47 -4.52 -12.94
C LEU A 207 5.98 -4.37 -12.70
N VAL A 208 5.19 -5.29 -13.26
CA VAL A 208 3.73 -5.32 -13.12
C VAL A 208 3.27 -6.73 -12.78
N ALA A 209 2.20 -6.85 -12.01
CA ALA A 209 1.68 -8.15 -11.61
C ALA A 209 1.11 -8.90 -12.83
N GLY A 210 1.25 -10.22 -12.90
CA GLY A 210 0.81 -11.07 -14.03
C GLY A 210 -0.31 -12.06 -13.68
N SER A 211 -1.32 -11.63 -12.92
CA SER A 211 -2.51 -12.44 -12.60
C SER A 211 -3.70 -12.08 -13.53
N PRO A 212 -4.72 -12.96 -13.71
CA PRO A 212 -5.80 -12.74 -14.69
C PRO A 212 -6.51 -11.40 -14.50
N GLY A 213 -6.51 -10.56 -15.55
CA GLY A 213 -7.02 -9.18 -15.52
C GLY A 213 -5.93 -8.10 -15.54
N SER A 214 -4.68 -8.46 -15.22
CA SER A 214 -3.51 -7.61 -15.48
C SER A 214 -3.00 -7.88 -16.90
N SER A 215 -3.69 -7.34 -17.90
CA SER A 215 -3.19 -7.36 -19.27
C SER A 215 -2.13 -6.28 -19.46
N ALA A 216 -1.02 -6.36 -18.74
CA ALA A 216 0.06 -5.38 -18.88
C ALA A 216 0.64 -5.34 -20.31
N ALA A 217 0.49 -6.43 -21.07
CA ALA A 217 1.16 -6.60 -22.35
C ALA A 217 0.51 -5.90 -23.57
N SER A 218 -0.69 -5.28 -23.47
CA SER A 218 -1.41 -4.81 -24.67
C SER A 218 -1.61 -3.29 -24.81
N PHE A 219 -1.38 -2.48 -23.78
CA PHE A 219 -1.71 -1.06 -23.82
C PHE A 219 -0.52 -0.22 -24.25
N LYS A 220 -0.59 0.35 -25.46
CA LYS A 220 0.47 1.20 -26.03
C LYS A 220 0.10 2.67 -26.14
N THR A 221 -1.15 3.04 -25.88
CA THR A 221 -1.64 4.41 -26.08
C THR A 221 -2.62 4.85 -24.99
N HIS A 222 -2.62 6.16 -24.72
CA HIS A 222 -3.59 6.81 -23.85
C HIS A 222 -5.06 6.49 -24.23
N ALA A 223 -5.37 6.45 -25.52
CA ALA A 223 -6.70 6.11 -26.01
C ALA A 223 -7.13 4.68 -25.61
N ALA A 224 -6.20 3.71 -25.69
CA ALA A 224 -6.46 2.33 -25.29
C ALA A 224 -6.70 2.22 -23.78
N VAL A 225 -5.92 2.94 -22.97
CA VAL A 225 -6.12 3.03 -21.50
C VAL A 225 -7.49 3.63 -21.17
N ARG A 226 -7.85 4.76 -21.81
CA ARG A 226 -9.14 5.42 -21.62
C ARG A 226 -10.31 4.48 -21.94
N GLN A 227 -10.25 3.79 -23.08
CA GLN A 227 -11.28 2.84 -23.48
C GLN A 227 -11.40 1.68 -22.49
N TRP A 228 -10.28 1.16 -22.00
CA TRP A 228 -10.27 0.12 -20.98
C TRP A 228 -10.89 0.60 -19.66
N LEU A 229 -10.50 1.78 -19.17
CA LEU A 229 -11.05 2.37 -17.96
C LEU A 229 -12.57 2.50 -18.05
N LEU A 230 -13.07 3.12 -19.12
CA LEU A 230 -14.51 3.31 -19.33
C LEU A 230 -15.29 1.99 -19.35
N THR A 231 -14.71 0.93 -19.92
CA THR A 231 -15.38 -0.36 -20.07
C THR A 231 -15.32 -1.24 -18.82
N HIS A 232 -14.26 -1.15 -18.01
CA HIS A 232 -14.00 -2.10 -16.92
C HIS A 232 -14.28 -1.53 -15.52
N THR A 233 -14.18 -0.22 -15.32
CA THR A 233 -14.53 0.39 -14.02
C THR A 233 -16.03 0.67 -13.92
N ALA A 234 -16.68 1.05 -15.02
CA ALA A 234 -18.13 1.32 -15.06
C ALA A 234 -18.98 0.04 -14.83
N ARG A 235 -18.55 -1.12 -15.37
CA ARG A 235 -19.28 -2.40 -15.20
C ARG A 235 -19.31 -2.90 -13.74
N ARG A 236 -18.35 -2.52 -12.90
CA ARG A 236 -18.32 -2.93 -11.49
C ARG A 236 -19.38 -2.23 -10.63
N GLY A 237 -19.89 -1.07 -11.06
CA GLY A 237 -21.01 -0.41 -10.40
C GLY A 237 -22.31 -1.21 -10.47
N GLN A 238 -22.48 -2.06 -11.48
CA GLN A 238 -23.71 -2.83 -11.71
C GLN A 238 -23.74 -4.16 -10.92
N HIS A 239 -22.58 -4.81 -10.72
CA HIS A 239 -22.52 -6.07 -9.97
C HIS A 239 -22.54 -5.91 -8.44
N ALA A 240 -22.18 -4.73 -7.90
CA ALA A 240 -22.23 -4.48 -6.46
C ALA A 240 -23.66 -4.30 -5.90
N VAL A 241 -24.65 -4.01 -6.76
CA VAL A 241 -26.05 -3.76 -6.37
C VAL A 241 -26.90 -5.05 -6.40
N ALA A 242 -26.45 -6.10 -7.10
CA ALA A 242 -27.22 -7.34 -7.24
C ALA A 242 -27.08 -8.34 -6.06
N GLY A 243 -26.43 -7.95 -4.96
CA GLY A 243 -26.21 -8.80 -3.79
C GLY A 243 -27.29 -8.73 -2.69
N ALA A 244 -28.34 -7.91 -2.88
CA ALA A 244 -29.40 -7.77 -1.89
C ALA A 244 -30.77 -7.61 -2.57
N SER A 245 -31.49 -8.72 -2.79
CA SER A 245 -32.95 -8.80 -2.61
C SER A 245 -33.51 -10.22 -2.89
N SER A 246 -34.20 -10.73 -1.86
CA SER A 246 -35.43 -11.56 -1.83
C SER A 246 -35.61 -12.78 -2.74
N ALA A 247 -35.88 -13.91 -2.08
CA ALA A 247 -36.40 -15.16 -2.62
C ALA A 247 -37.81 -15.04 -3.24
N THR A 248 -38.06 -15.75 -4.34
CA THR A 248 -39.11 -16.81 -4.54
C THR A 248 -39.05 -17.39 -5.97
N PRO A 249 -39.61 -18.60 -6.24
CA PRO A 249 -39.06 -19.54 -7.25
C PRO A 249 -39.86 -19.72 -8.55
N SER A 250 -39.28 -20.55 -9.44
CA SER A 250 -39.79 -21.16 -10.70
C SER A 250 -39.43 -20.38 -11.98
N SER A 251 -39.02 -20.97 -13.11
CA SER A 251 -38.94 -22.35 -13.58
C SER A 251 -37.83 -22.51 -14.64
N SER A 252 -37.32 -23.74 -14.73
CA SER A 252 -36.51 -24.39 -15.78
C SER A 252 -36.01 -23.59 -17.00
N SER A 253 -34.69 -23.46 -17.13
CA SER A 253 -33.97 -23.57 -18.41
C SER A 253 -32.51 -23.90 -18.12
N SER A 254 -32.09 -25.08 -18.57
CA SER A 254 -30.74 -25.62 -18.53
C SER A 254 -29.73 -24.69 -19.20
N ASN A 255 -28.68 -24.30 -18.48
CA ASN A 255 -27.38 -24.02 -19.09
C ASN A 255 -26.26 -24.38 -18.13
N THR A 256 -25.47 -25.36 -18.57
CA THR A 256 -24.20 -25.78 -18.03
C THR A 256 -23.26 -24.59 -17.84
N SER A 257 -22.99 -24.23 -16.60
CA SER A 257 -21.92 -23.30 -16.24
C SER A 257 -20.98 -24.00 -15.27
N SER A 258 -19.76 -24.25 -15.77
CA SER A 258 -18.62 -24.70 -14.99
C SER A 258 -18.33 -23.68 -13.89
N SER A 259 -18.60 -24.07 -12.65
CA SER A 259 -18.29 -23.34 -11.44
C SER A 259 -16.77 -23.28 -11.23
N GLY A 260 -16.13 -22.25 -11.78
CA GLY A 260 -14.83 -21.77 -11.34
C GLY A 260 -15.04 -20.59 -10.39
N SER A 261 -14.92 -20.81 -9.08
CA SER A 261 -14.97 -19.75 -8.08
C SER A 261 -13.71 -18.88 -8.20
N SER A 262 -13.74 -17.85 -9.04
CA SER A 262 -12.71 -16.82 -9.06
C SER A 262 -12.98 -15.81 -7.95
N THR A 263 -12.08 -15.78 -6.98
CA THR A 263 -11.94 -14.76 -5.94
C THR A 263 -11.75 -13.38 -6.58
N ASP A 264 -12.86 -12.68 -6.84
CA ASP A 264 -12.88 -11.40 -7.58
C ASP A 264 -12.70 -10.16 -6.67
N ALA A 265 -12.03 -10.32 -5.52
CA ALA A 265 -11.98 -9.30 -4.46
C ALA A 265 -10.68 -8.44 -4.42
N GLY A 266 -9.82 -8.51 -5.44
CA GLY A 266 -8.56 -7.74 -5.50
C GLY A 266 -8.32 -6.97 -6.81
N SER A 267 -9.23 -7.02 -7.77
CA SER A 267 -8.93 -6.83 -9.19
C SER A 267 -9.27 -5.45 -9.80
N SER A 268 -9.68 -4.41 -9.05
CA SER A 268 -10.05 -3.11 -9.66
C SER A 268 -8.90 -2.10 -9.73
N LEU A 269 -8.25 -1.80 -8.61
CA LEU A 269 -7.19 -0.79 -8.57
C LEU A 269 -5.88 -1.31 -9.16
N HIS A 270 -5.51 -2.55 -8.85
CA HIS A 270 -4.25 -3.14 -9.30
C HIS A 270 -4.23 -3.35 -10.82
N ALA A 271 -5.36 -3.76 -11.40
CA ALA A 271 -5.51 -3.82 -12.86
C ALA A 271 -5.36 -2.43 -13.51
N VAL A 272 -5.95 -1.38 -12.91
CA VAL A 272 -5.75 0.01 -13.39
C VAL A 272 -4.27 0.39 -13.34
N LEU A 273 -3.56 0.07 -12.26
CA LEU A 273 -2.14 0.40 -12.12
C LEU A 273 -1.28 -0.33 -13.17
N ALA A 274 -1.49 -1.62 -13.40
CA ALA A 274 -0.78 -2.35 -14.44
C ALA A 274 -0.96 -1.72 -15.84
N VAL A 275 -2.20 -1.32 -16.17
CA VAL A 275 -2.52 -0.63 -17.43
C VAL A 275 -1.81 0.73 -17.54
N LEU A 276 -1.83 1.52 -16.47
CA LEU A 276 -1.13 2.82 -16.43
C LEU A 276 0.39 2.65 -16.53
N ASN A 277 0.97 1.64 -15.89
CA ASN A 277 2.40 1.37 -15.95
C ASN A 277 2.83 0.92 -17.35
N ALA A 278 1.99 0.18 -18.07
CA ALA A 278 2.26 -0.20 -19.46
C ALA A 278 2.29 1.00 -20.41
N GLU A 279 1.29 1.89 -20.31
CA GLU A 279 1.24 3.12 -21.11
C GLU A 279 2.39 4.08 -20.77
N LEU A 280 2.72 4.18 -19.48
CA LEU A 280 3.84 5.00 -19.03
C LEU A 280 5.18 4.44 -19.55
N ALA A 281 5.39 3.12 -19.48
CA ALA A 281 6.57 2.48 -20.04
C ALA A 281 6.71 2.73 -21.55
N ALA A 282 5.60 2.69 -22.31
CA ALA A 282 5.59 3.00 -23.73
C ALA A 282 5.93 4.47 -24.04
N SER A 283 5.68 5.37 -23.08
CA SER A 283 5.92 6.82 -23.20
C SER A 283 7.31 7.25 -22.72
N LEU A 284 8.05 6.37 -22.05
CA LEU A 284 9.37 6.64 -21.49
C LEU A 284 10.45 5.86 -22.27
N PRO A 285 11.31 6.53 -23.06
CA PRO A 285 12.31 5.84 -23.90
C PRO A 285 13.30 4.95 -23.14
N SER A 286 13.57 5.26 -21.87
CA SER A 286 14.48 4.52 -20.98
C SER A 286 13.79 3.42 -20.17
N ALA A 287 12.48 3.26 -20.31
CA ALA A 287 11.70 2.30 -19.55
C ALA A 287 11.59 0.94 -20.25
N ARG A 288 11.65 -0.13 -19.45
CA ARG A 288 11.34 -1.50 -19.86
C ARG A 288 10.20 -2.00 -19.00
N LEU A 289 9.18 -2.59 -19.59
CA LEU A 289 8.10 -3.25 -18.85
C LEU A 289 8.37 -4.75 -18.75
N VAL A 290 8.20 -5.33 -17.56
CA VAL A 290 8.25 -6.77 -17.31
C VAL A 290 7.06 -7.18 -16.47
N GLU A 291 6.29 -8.13 -16.99
CA GLU A 291 5.21 -8.76 -16.25
C GLU A 291 5.77 -9.89 -15.37
N VAL A 292 5.31 -9.96 -14.12
CA VAL A 292 5.71 -10.99 -13.15
C VAL A 292 4.51 -11.89 -12.86
N PRO A 293 4.47 -13.12 -13.41
CA PRO A 293 3.35 -14.03 -13.22
C PRO A 293 3.16 -14.45 -11.75
N GLY A 294 1.90 -14.68 -11.36
CA GLY A 294 1.58 -15.31 -10.08
C GLY A 294 1.79 -14.44 -8.84
N VAL A 295 1.95 -13.13 -9.02
CA VAL A 295 1.90 -12.14 -7.94
C VAL A 295 0.75 -11.15 -8.14
N SER A 296 0.36 -10.48 -7.07
CA SER A 296 -0.51 -9.31 -7.09
C SER A 296 0.32 -8.01 -7.04
N HIS A 297 -0.36 -6.88 -6.86
CA HIS A 297 0.29 -5.60 -6.54
C HIS A 297 1.25 -5.67 -5.35
N PHE A 298 1.02 -6.61 -4.43
CA PHE A 298 1.89 -6.84 -3.28
C PHE A 298 3.03 -7.81 -3.58
N GLY A 299 3.34 -8.09 -4.85
CA GLY A 299 4.40 -9.01 -5.26
C GLY A 299 5.73 -8.93 -4.50
N PRO A 300 6.28 -7.73 -4.20
CA PRO A 300 7.51 -7.62 -3.39
C PRO A 300 7.39 -8.19 -1.97
N LEU A 301 6.16 -8.27 -1.45
CA LEU A 301 5.83 -8.75 -0.10
C LEU A 301 5.29 -10.18 -0.12
N GLU A 302 4.71 -10.62 -1.24
CA GLU A 302 4.24 -12.00 -1.48
C GLU A 302 5.40 -12.94 -1.84
N GLN A 303 6.24 -12.51 -2.79
CA GLN A 303 7.37 -13.29 -3.33
C GLN A 303 8.66 -12.45 -3.30
N PRO A 304 9.16 -12.06 -2.12
CA PRO A 304 10.28 -11.13 -1.98
C PRO A 304 11.54 -11.58 -2.71
N ARG A 305 11.87 -12.88 -2.69
CA ARG A 305 13.05 -13.42 -3.38
C ARG A 305 12.95 -13.27 -4.90
N LEU A 306 11.81 -13.65 -5.49
CA LEU A 306 11.56 -13.52 -6.93
C LEU A 306 11.74 -12.08 -7.40
N ILE A 307 11.11 -11.13 -6.70
CA ILE A 307 11.18 -9.71 -7.08
C ILE A 307 12.60 -9.15 -6.88
N ALA A 308 13.27 -9.53 -5.80
CA ALA A 308 14.66 -9.13 -5.54
C ALA A 308 15.61 -9.66 -6.62
N ASP A 309 15.44 -10.90 -7.08
CA ASP A 309 16.27 -11.50 -8.13
C ASP A 309 16.11 -10.77 -9.47
N ILE A 310 14.87 -10.43 -9.85
CA ILE A 310 14.58 -9.65 -11.06
C ILE A 310 15.23 -8.26 -10.96
N ALA A 311 15.05 -7.56 -9.84
CA ALA A 311 15.62 -6.24 -9.61
C ALA A 311 17.16 -6.28 -9.64
N ALA A 312 17.76 -7.23 -8.94
CA ALA A 312 19.21 -7.39 -8.87
C ALA A 312 19.81 -7.73 -10.24
N ALA A 313 19.14 -8.56 -11.04
CA ALA A 313 19.57 -8.86 -12.40
C ALA A 313 19.61 -7.59 -13.27
N PHE A 314 18.57 -6.76 -13.20
CA PHE A 314 18.54 -5.48 -13.92
C PHE A 314 19.64 -4.52 -13.45
N PHE A 315 19.83 -4.37 -12.14
CA PHE A 315 20.87 -3.49 -11.61
C PHE A 315 22.27 -3.91 -12.02
N ARG A 316 22.58 -5.22 -11.98
CA ARG A 316 23.87 -5.75 -12.48
C ARG A 316 24.10 -5.39 -13.95
N GLN A 317 23.07 -5.52 -14.79
CA GLN A 317 23.16 -5.13 -16.20
C GLN A 317 23.44 -3.63 -16.37
N GLN A 318 22.83 -2.76 -15.55
CA GLN A 318 23.07 -1.31 -15.65
C GLN A 318 24.48 -0.93 -15.17
N GLN A 319 25.00 -1.58 -14.13
CA GLN A 319 26.36 -1.33 -13.64
C GLN A 319 27.46 -1.75 -14.63
N GLN A 320 27.17 -2.73 -15.49
CA GLN A 320 28.11 -3.21 -16.52
C GLN A 320 28.11 -2.36 -17.80
N ARG A 321 27.17 -1.42 -17.95
CA ARG A 321 27.16 -0.53 -19.12
C ARG A 321 28.30 0.49 -19.02
N PRO A 322 29.13 0.65 -20.07
CA PRO A 322 30.13 1.71 -20.09
C PRO A 322 29.43 3.06 -19.96
N ARG A 323 29.92 3.91 -19.04
CA ARG A 323 29.47 5.29 -18.93
C ARG A 323 30.00 6.03 -20.16
N LEU A 324 29.09 6.44 -21.04
CA LEU A 324 29.38 7.29 -22.20
C LEU A 324 29.78 8.70 -21.76
#